data_AF-A0A2X3F6Y6-F1
#
_entry.id   AF-A0A2X3F6Y6-F1
#
_cell.length_a   1.000
_cell.length_b   1.000
_cell.length_c   1.000
_cell.angle_alpha   90.00
_cell.angle_beta   90.00
_cell.angle_gamma   90.00
#
_symmetry.space_group_name_H-M   'P 1'
#
loop_
_entity.id
_entity.type
_entity.pdbx_description
1 polymer ?
#
loop_
_entity_poly.entity_id
_entity_poly.type
_entity_poly.pdbx_seq_one_letter_code
_entity_poly.pdbx_strand_id
1 'polypeptide(L)' 'MYTGASGKTNVLNFEPENLHLVTDKTHPLYDERVHLPIEEGMVLNIAELGVLEPIIVWKDPETGAHLRSCWPSAR' A
#
# COMPACT_ATOMS: atom_id res chain seq x y z
N MET A 1 16.77 10.46 -14.19
CA MET A 1 15.64 11.19 -14.80
C MET A 1 14.36 10.56 -14.27
N TYR A 2 13.70 11.20 -13.31
CA TYR A 2 12.42 10.77 -12.75
C TYR A 2 11.32 11.51 -13.52
N THR A 3 10.73 10.88 -14.53
CA THR A 3 9.58 11.44 -15.25
C THR A 3 8.29 10.95 -14.62
N GLY A 4 7.48 11.88 -14.12
CA GLY A 4 6.03 11.77 -14.29
C GLY A 4 5.17 11.44 -13.08
N ALA A 5 5.14 12.32 -12.07
CA ALA A 5 3.92 12.54 -11.30
C ALA A 5 3.82 13.99 -10.81
N SER A 6 3.80 14.93 -11.77
CA SER A 6 3.25 16.26 -11.54
C SER A 6 1.77 16.22 -11.92
N GLY A 7 0.88 16.43 -10.96
CA GLY A 7 -0.49 16.86 -11.22
C GLY A 7 -1.53 15.76 -11.45
N LYS A 8 -1.87 15.00 -10.39
CA LYS A 8 -3.23 14.53 -9.99
C LYS A 8 -3.09 13.27 -9.12
N THR A 9 -3.22 13.43 -7.82
CA THR A 9 -3.41 12.30 -6.91
C THR A 9 -4.88 11.88 -7.03
N ASN A 10 -5.18 10.95 -7.93
CA ASN A 10 -6.49 10.30 -7.92
C ASN A 10 -6.48 9.32 -6.75
N VAL A 11 -7.20 9.65 -5.68
CA VAL A 11 -7.51 8.67 -4.63
C VAL A 11 -8.43 7.64 -5.28
N LEU A 12 -7.92 6.42 -5.47
CA LEU A 12 -8.67 5.31 -6.01
C LEU A 12 -9.15 4.45 -4.85
N ASN A 13 -10.45 4.13 -4.86
CA ASN A 13 -10.99 3.11 -3.98
C ASN A 13 -10.68 1.73 -4.58
N PHE A 14 -10.15 0.84 -3.75
CA PHE A 14 -9.85 -0.54 -4.14
C PHE A 14 -10.56 -1.49 -3.19
N GLU A 15 -11.09 -2.58 -3.74
CA GLU A 15 -11.52 -3.73 -2.93
C GLU A 15 -10.28 -4.40 -2.32
N PRO A 16 -10.17 -4.51 -0.99
CA PRO A 16 -8.99 -5.07 -0.31
C PRO A 16 -8.59 -6.45 -0.83
N GLU A 17 -9.55 -7.29 -1.21
CA GLU A 17 -9.35 -8.64 -1.77
C GLU A 17 -8.62 -8.65 -3.12
N ASN A 18 -8.64 -7.54 -3.86
CA ASN A 18 -7.94 -7.40 -5.15
C ASN A 18 -6.50 -6.92 -4.99
N LEU A 19 -6.02 -6.78 -3.76
CA LEU A 19 -4.67 -6.29 -3.47
C LEU A 19 -3.83 -7.41 -2.90
N HIS A 20 -2.65 -7.57 -3.50
CA HIS A 20 -1.71 -8.59 -3.07
C HIS A 20 -0.59 -7.97 -2.22
N LEU A 21 -0.34 -8.57 -1.06
CA LEU A 21 0.80 -8.25 -0.22
C LEU A 21 2.02 -9.05 -0.68
N VAL A 22 3.05 -8.35 -1.11
CA VAL A 22 4.31 -8.96 -1.55
C VAL A 22 5.08 -9.45 -0.33
N THR A 23 5.16 -10.77 -0.17
CA THR A 23 5.89 -11.42 0.95
C THR A 23 7.19 -12.09 0.52
N ASP A 24 7.43 -12.22 -0.79
CA ASP A 24 8.68 -12.76 -1.33
C ASP A 24 9.79 -11.71 -1.25
N LYS A 25 10.84 -12.01 -0.47
CA LYS A 25 12.00 -11.12 -0.26
C LYS A 25 12.79 -10.79 -1.51
N THR A 26 12.66 -11.60 -2.56
CA THR A 26 13.37 -11.38 -3.83
C THR A 26 12.61 -10.48 -4.79
N HIS A 27 11.34 -10.17 -4.48
CA HIS A 27 10.48 -9.36 -5.34
C HIS A 27 10.90 -7.88 -5.28
N PRO A 28 10.97 -7.14 -6.41
CA PRO A 28 11.41 -5.74 -6.42
C PRO A 28 10.58 -4.77 -5.57
N LEU A 29 9.30 -5.10 -5.34
CA LEU A 29 8.37 -4.34 -4.51
C LEU A 29 8.23 -4.88 -3.08
N TYR A 30 9.07 -5.82 -2.67
CA TYR A 30 9.07 -6.36 -1.31
C TYR A 30 9.41 -5.28 -0.29
N ASP A 31 8.69 -5.30 0.82
CA ASP A 31 8.88 -4.41 1.94
C ASP A 31 8.81 -5.21 3.25
N GLU A 32 9.84 -5.14 4.08
CA GLU A 32 9.94 -5.91 5.34
C GLU A 32 8.79 -5.63 6.31
N ARG A 33 8.12 -4.48 6.16
CA ARG A 33 7.01 -4.08 7.01
C ARG A 33 5.76 -4.94 6.83
N VAL A 34 5.69 -5.76 5.79
CA VAL A 34 4.64 -6.79 5.63
C VAL A 34 4.64 -7.79 6.80
N HIS A 35 5.74 -7.88 7.54
CA HIS A 35 5.87 -8.75 8.70
C HIS A 35 5.68 -8.05 10.05
N LEU A 36 5.46 -6.73 10.06
CA LEU A 36 5.22 -6.01 11.31
C LEU A 36 3.87 -6.42 11.90
N PRO A 37 3.77 -6.53 13.23
CA PRO A 37 2.50 -6.79 13.88
C PRO A 37 1.52 -5.67 13.58
N ILE A 38 0.27 -6.04 13.35
CA ILE A 38 -0.82 -5.08 13.23
C ILE A 38 -1.14 -4.57 14.64
N GLU A 39 -1.16 -3.25 14.80
CA GLU A 39 -1.52 -2.62 16.06
C GLU A 39 -3.04 -2.58 16.23
N GLU A 40 -3.55 -3.06 17.36
CA GLU A 40 -4.99 -3.14 17.62
C GLU A 40 -5.66 -1.76 17.68
N GLY A 41 -4.97 -0.75 18.24
CA GLY A 41 -5.47 0.62 18.30
C GLY A 41 -5.67 1.22 16.90
N MET A 42 -4.76 0.95 15.97
CA MET A 42 -4.91 1.34 14.56
C MET A 42 -6.16 0.71 13.93
N VAL A 43 -6.44 -0.58 14.18
CA VAL A 43 -7.63 -1.25 13.65
C VAL A 43 -8.92 -0.60 14.18
N LEU A 44 -8.98 -0.34 15.48
CA LEU A 44 -10.12 0.32 16.12
C LEU A 44 -10.30 1.75 15.59
N ASN A 45 -9.21 2.49 15.40
CA ASN A 45 -9.25 3.84 14.83
C ASN A 45 -9.76 3.83 13.37
N ILE A 46 -9.32 2.87 12.54
CA ILE A 46 -9.80 2.75 11.16
C ILE A 46 -11.29 2.38 11.13
N ALA A 47 -11.74 1.51 12.04
CA ALA A 47 -13.15 1.14 12.12
C ALA A 47 -14.05 2.32 12.51
N GLU A 48 -13.58 3.21 13.38
CA GLU A 48 -14.34 4.37 13.86
C GLU A 48 -14.23 5.58 12.92
N LEU A 49 -13.03 5.91 12.45
CA LEU A 49 -12.74 7.16 11.71
C LEU A 49 -12.55 6.94 10.20
N GLY A 50 -12.48 5.69 9.75
CA GLY A 50 -12.04 5.35 8.41
C GLY A 50 -10.53 5.56 8.20
N VAL A 51 -10.10 5.44 6.96
CA VAL A 51 -8.69 5.66 6.57
C VAL A 51 -8.47 7.15 6.31
N LEU A 52 -7.70 7.81 7.18
CA LEU A 52 -7.41 9.25 7.07
C LEU A 52 -6.30 9.54 6.04
N GLU A 53 -5.29 8.67 5.98
CA GLU A 53 -4.14 8.79 5.08
C GLU A 53 -4.17 7.63 4.07
N PRO A 54 -4.15 7.90 2.76
CA PRO A 54 -4.18 6.85 1.75
C PRO A 54 -2.83 6.15 1.63
N ILE A 55 -2.88 4.88 1.24
CA ILE A 55 -1.70 4.06 0.95
C ILE A 55 -1.30 4.11 -0.51
N ILE A 56 0.01 4.02 -0.74
CA ILE A 56 0.59 3.92 -2.08
C ILE A 56 0.47 2.49 -2.57
N VAL A 57 -0.01 2.34 -3.80
CA VAL A 57 -0.16 1.05 -4.48
C VAL A 57 0.64 1.11 -5.76
N TRP A 58 1.40 0.06 -6.01
CA TRP A 58 2.13 -0.16 -7.26
C TRP A 58 1.38 -1.17 -8.11
N LYS A 59 1.53 -1.06 -9.42
CA LYS A 59 1.09 -2.11 -10.33
C LYS A 59 2.31 -2.97 -10.66
N ASP A 60 2.16 -4.29 -10.56
CA ASP A 60 3.15 -5.21 -11.06
C ASP A 60 3.30 -5.03 -12.59
N PRO A 61 4.49 -4.70 -13.11
CA PRO A 61 4.69 -4.52 -14.54
C PRO A 61 4.60 -5.84 -15.33
N GLU A 62 4.85 -6.99 -14.70
CA GLU A 62 4.85 -8.31 -15.36
C GLU A 62 3.46 -8.94 -15.38
N THR A 63 2.73 -8.85 -14.27
CA THR A 63 1.41 -9.50 -14.13
C THR A 63 0.23 -8.53 -14.28
N GLY A 64 0.47 -7.23 -14.14
CA GLY A 64 -0.58 -6.22 -14.10
C GLY A 64 -1.41 -6.21 -12.81
N ALA A 65 -1.04 -6.99 -11.79
CA ALA A 65 -1.70 -7.03 -10.50
C ALA A 65 -1.47 -5.73 -9.69
N HIS A 66 -2.42 -5.37 -8.83
CA HIS A 66 -2.23 -4.28 -7.88
C HIS A 66 -1.51 -4.80 -6.62
N LEU A 67 -0.27 -4.36 -6.45
CA LEU A 67 0.60 -4.70 -5.33
C LEU A 67 0.67 -3.52 -4.37
N ARG A 68 0.59 -3.78 -3.06
CA ARG A 68 0.85 -2.74 -2.07
C ARG A 68 2.30 -2.84 -1.61
N SER A 69 3.09 -1.78 -1.82
CA SER A 69 4.28 -1.55 -0.98
C SER A 69 3.78 -0.91 0.32
N CYS A 70 4.33 -1.31 1.46
CA CYS A 70 3.85 -0.82 2.76
C CYS A 70 3.89 0.72 2.87
N TRP A 71 3.01 1.28 3.71
CA TRP A 71 2.60 2.69 3.92
C TRP A 71 3.69 3.78 3.81
N PRO A 72 3.40 5.03 3.38
CA PRO A 72 4.37 6.11 3.36
C PRO A 72 4.29 7.04 4.59
N SER A 73 4.53 6.55 5.82
CA SER A 73 4.73 7.39 7.03
C SER A 73 4.76 6.53 8.31
N ALA A 74 5.86 5.79 8.53
CA ALA A 74 6.30 5.54 9.90
C ALA A 74 7.33 6.63 10.24
N ARG A 75 6.84 7.78 10.68
CA ARG A 75 7.61 8.70 11.52
C ARG A 75 6.82 8.95 12.78
#